data_AF-A0A1Y4CMY5-F1
#
_entry.id   AF-A0A1Y4CMY5-F1
#
_cell.length_a   1.000
_cell.length_b   1.000
_cell.length_c   1.000
_cell.angle_alpha   90.00
_cell.angle_beta   90.00
_cell.angle_gamma   90.00
#
_symmetry.space_group_name_H-M   'P 1'
#
loop_
_entity.id
_entity.type
_entity.pdbx_description
1 polymer ?
#
loop_
_entity_poly.entity_id
_entity_poly.type
_entity_poly.pdbx_seq_one_letter_code
_entity_poly.pdbx_strand_id
1 'polypeptide(L)' 'MHKNTLTNRNTQDIIKYFRSFLQKQRNRVRWVIMDMSNLFRKVVQAVFPNAVIICDRFHIVRMVL' A
#
# COMPACT_ATOMS: atom_id res chain seq x y z
N MET A 1 -10.12 -4.87 22.86
CA MET A 1 -9.26 -5.40 21.78
C MET A 1 -9.54 -4.63 20.49
N HIS A 2 -8.88 -3.51 20.24
CA HIS A 2 -8.99 -2.80 18.96
C HIS A 2 -8.42 -3.69 17.84
N LYS A 3 -9.26 -4.16 16.92
CA LYS A 3 -8.82 -4.91 15.73
C LYS A 3 -8.06 -3.94 14.81
N ASN A 4 -6.75 -3.83 15.00
CA ASN A 4 -5.82 -3.11 14.12
C ASN A 4 -5.38 -3.97 12.92
N THR A 5 -6.09 -5.05 12.61
CA THR A 5 -5.79 -5.97 11.52
C THR A 5 -6.92 -5.97 10.51
N LEU A 6 -6.59 -5.79 9.23
CA LEU A 6 -7.53 -6.00 8.15
C LEU A 6 -7.93 -7.49 8.14
N THR A 7 -9.24 -7.75 8.19
CA THR A 7 -9.79 -9.11 8.22
C THR A 7 -9.59 -9.88 6.92
N ASN A 8 -9.35 -9.18 5.81
CA ASN A 8 -9.09 -9.76 4.51
C ASN A 8 -7.95 -9.00 3.81
N ARG A 9 -7.20 -9.72 2.97
CA ARG A 9 -6.11 -9.20 2.13
C ARG A 9 -6.57 -8.87 0.71
N ASN A 10 -7.88 -8.93 0.43
CA ASN A 10 -8.40 -8.56 -0.88
C ASN A 10 -8.17 -7.07 -1.17
N THR A 11 -8.00 -6.75 -2.44
CA THR A 11 -7.72 -5.39 -2.92
C THR A 11 -8.80 -4.38 -2.51
N GLN A 12 -10.07 -4.79 -2.50
CA GLN A 12 -11.20 -3.89 -2.26
C GLN A 12 -11.26 -3.41 -0.81
N ASP A 13 -11.04 -4.31 0.15
CA ASP A 13 -11.06 -4.01 1.58
C ASP A 13 -9.90 -3.11 1.97
N ILE A 14 -8.72 -3.33 1.38
CA ILE A 14 -7.56 -2.47 1.59
C ILE A 14 -7.82 -1.06 1.02
N ILE A 15 -8.37 -0.97 -0.19
CA ILE A 15 -8.75 0.33 -0.79
C ILE A 15 -9.80 1.04 0.06
N LYS A 16 -10.82 0.32 0.53
CA LYS A 16 -11.89 0.85 1.38
C LYS A 16 -11.33 1.40 2.69
N TYR A 17 -10.42 0.65 3.32
CA TYR A 17 -9.73 1.09 4.54
C TYR A 17 -8.99 2.41 4.30
N PHE A 18 -8.13 2.49 3.28
CA PHE A 18 -7.39 3.73 3.02
C PHE A 18 -8.28 4.89 2.58
N ARG A 19 -9.38 4.63 1.87
CA ARG A 19 -10.35 5.67 1.50
C ARG A 19 -11.12 6.26 2.69
N SER A 20 -11.11 5.60 3.86
CA SER A 20 -11.66 6.19 5.09
C SER A 20 -10.87 7.42 5.57
N PHE A 21 -9.60 7.55 5.17
CA PHE A 21 -8.81 8.75 5.42
C PHE A 21 -9.12 9.84 4.39
N LEU A 22 -9.07 11.11 4.85
CA LEU A 22 -9.35 12.28 4.01
C LEU A 22 -8.43 12.30 2.79
N GLN A 23 -8.99 12.65 1.64
CA GLN A 23 -8.22 12.76 0.38
C GLN A 23 -7.00 13.68 0.53
N LYS A 24 -7.12 14.78 1.28
CA LYS A 24 -6.01 15.71 1.56
C LYS A 24 -4.85 15.03 2.29
N GLN A 25 -5.12 14.07 3.18
CA GLN A 25 -4.08 13.32 3.89
C GLN A 25 -3.40 12.33 2.92
N ARG A 26 -4.18 11.61 2.13
CA ARG A 26 -3.65 10.66 1.14
C ARG A 26 -2.82 11.34 0.05
N ASN A 27 -3.22 12.51 -0.40
CA ASN A 27 -2.48 13.31 -1.39
C ASN A 27 -1.13 13.82 -0.88
N ARG A 28 -0.92 13.84 0.45
CA ARG A 28 0.36 14.26 1.07
C ARG A 28 1.39 13.12 1.13
N VAL A 29 0.99 11.88 0.88
CA VAL A 29 1.90 10.74 0.83
C VAL A 29 2.79 10.89 -0.40
N ARG A 30 4.10 10.97 -0.19
CA ARG A 30 5.11 11.16 -1.25
C ARG A 30 5.78 9.86 -1.68
N TRP A 31 5.93 8.92 -0.75
CA TRP A 31 6.67 7.69 -0.96
C TRP A 31 5.91 6.52 -0.34
N VAL A 32 5.85 5.42 -1.06
CA VAL A 32 5.36 4.15 -0.55
C VAL A 32 6.41 3.09 -0.82
N ILE A 33 6.94 2.51 0.25
CA ILE A 33 7.87 1.38 0.19
C ILE A 33 7.04 0.13 0.33
N MET A 34 7.14 -0.78 -0.64
CA MET A 34 6.36 -2.01 -0.66
C MET A 34 7.14 -3.15 -1.33
N ASP A 35 6.65 -4.37 -1.18
CA ASP A 35 7.13 -5.51 -1.94
C ASP A 35 6.89 -5.34 -3.47
N MET A 36 7.27 -6.33 -4.27
CA MET A 36 7.06 -6.32 -5.72
C MET A 36 5.68 -6.82 -6.17
N SER A 37 4.68 -6.85 -5.27
CA SER A 37 3.34 -7.36 -5.57
C SER A 37 2.56 -6.43 -6.50
N ASN A 38 2.18 -6.94 -7.67
CA ASN A 38 1.30 -6.22 -8.59
C ASN A 38 -0.07 -5.89 -7.98
N LEU A 39 -0.56 -6.70 -7.03
CA LEU A 39 -1.82 -6.44 -6.34
C LEU A 39 -1.71 -5.18 -5.47
N PHE A 40 -0.68 -5.10 -4.63
CA PHE A 40 -0.45 -3.92 -3.79
C PHE A 40 -0.10 -2.68 -4.61
N ARG A 41 0.60 -2.84 -5.74
CA ARG A 41 0.91 -1.73 -6.64
C ARG A 41 -0.37 -1.05 -7.13
N LYS A 42 -1.37 -1.83 -7.54
CA LYS A 42 -2.68 -1.32 -7.97
C LYS A 42 -3.42 -0.61 -6.83
N VAL A 43 -3.37 -1.17 -5.61
CA VAL A 43 -3.95 -0.53 -4.42
C VAL A 43 -3.31 0.83 -4.19
N VAL A 44 -1.98 0.90 -4.12
CA VAL A 44 -1.22 2.12 -3.83
C VAL A 44 -1.51 3.20 -4.86
N GLN A 45 -1.52 2.87 -6.15
CA GLN A 45 -1.88 3.82 -7.21
C GLN A 45 -3.31 4.34 -7.06
N ALA A 46 -4.25 3.52 -6.60
CA ALA A 46 -5.63 3.92 -6.41
C ALA A 46 -5.85 4.80 -5.16
N VAL A 47 -5.03 4.64 -4.11
CA VAL A 47 -5.24 5.34 -2.82
C VAL A 47 -4.30 6.53 -2.62
N PHE A 48 -3.08 6.47 -3.16
CA PHE A 48 -2.01 7.46 -3.03
C PHE A 48 -1.49 7.89 -4.41
N PRO A 49 -2.30 8.64 -5.19
CA PRO A 49 -2.00 8.93 -6.60
C PRO A 49 -0.72 9.74 -6.82
N ASN A 50 -0.25 10.47 -5.80
CA ASN A 50 0.95 11.32 -5.87
C ASN A 50 2.21 10.63 -5.32
N ALA A 51 2.09 9.39 -4.82
CA ALA A 51 3.21 8.71 -4.19
C ALA A 51 4.08 7.99 -5.23
N VAL A 52 5.40 8.10 -5.07
CA VAL A 52 6.36 7.26 -5.79
C VAL A 52 6.48 5.91 -5.07
N ILE A 53 6.40 4.84 -5.84
CA ILE A 53 6.52 3.46 -5.35
C ILE A 53 7.98 3.03 -5.38
N ILE A 54 8.51 2.65 -4.21
CA ILE A 54 9.88 2.15 -4.03
C ILE A 54 9.79 0.67 -3.65
N CYS A 55 10.52 -0.19 -4.37
CA CYS A 55 10.62 -1.60 -4.02
C CYS A 55 11.42 -1.79 -2.72
N ASP A 56 10.91 -2.62 -1.82
CA ASP A 56 11.57 -3.03 -0.60
C ASP A 56 12.83 -3.84 -0.89
N ARG A 57 13.96 -3.40 -0.34
CA ARG A 57 15.28 -4.02 -0.49
C ARG A 57 15.31 -5.46 0.02
N PHE A 58 14.54 -5.81 1.05
CA PHE A 58 14.52 -7.17 1.59
C PHE A 58 14.02 -8.19 0.57
N HIS A 59 12.99 -7.82 -0.20
CA HIS A 59 12.43 -8.68 -1.24
C HIS A 59 13.40 -8.91 -2.38
N ILE A 60 14.19 -7.90 -2.74
CA ILE A 60 15.24 -8.02 -3.76
C ILE A 60 16.32 -9.00 -3.29
N VAL A 61 16.82 -8.83 -2.06
CA VAL A 61 17.86 -9.72 -1.50
C VAL A 61 17.36 -11.18 -1.43
N ARG A 62 16.11 -11.41 -1.02
CA ARG A 62 15.51 -12.75 -0.98
C ARG A 62 15.21 -13.38 -2.34
N MET A 63 15.12 -12.58 -3.40
CA MET A 63 14.85 -13.09 -4.75
C MET A 63 16.15 -13.45 -5.49
N VAL A 64 17.25 -12.79 -5.13
CA VAL A 64 18.57 -12.99 -5.75
C VAL A 64 19.38 -14.09 -5.06
N LEU A 65 19.14 -14.33 -3.77
CA LEU A 65 19.67 -15.47 -3.02
C LEU A 65 18.79 -16.70 -3.17
#